data_AF-A0A8I0LA96-F1
#
_entry.id   AF-A0A8I0LA96-F1
#
_cell.length_a   1.000
_cell.length_b   1.000
_cell.length_c   1.000
_cell.angle_alpha   90.00
_cell.angle_beta   90.00
_cell.angle_gamma   90.00
#
_symmetry.space_group_name_H-M   'P 1'
#
loop_
_entity.id
_entity.type
_entity.pdbx_description
1 polymer ?
#
loop_
_entity_poly.entity_id
_entity_poly.type
_entity_poly.pdbx_seq_one_letter_code
_entity_poly.pdbx_strand_id
1 'polypeptide(L)'
;SKKYKVRTLDIHDVDTIYDMSCKNEIFYQYHPPFVTKESIVEDMSALPPNKRSDDKYYIGFFEGDSLVANMDLILGYPADEIAFIGLFMT
;
A
#
# COMPACT_ATOMS: atom_id res chain seq x y z
N SER A 1 11.13 8.50 -11.70
CA SER A 1 10.17 9.40 -12.38
C SER A 1 10.60 10.84 -12.16
N LYS A 2 10.41 11.75 -13.12
CA LYS A 2 10.63 13.19 -12.90
C LYS A 2 9.40 13.89 -12.28
N LYS A 3 8.24 13.21 -12.30
CA LYS A 3 6.93 13.76 -11.90
C LYS A 3 6.56 13.39 -10.47
N TYR A 4 6.81 12.14 -10.08
CA TYR A 4 6.42 11.62 -8.76
C TYR A 4 7.63 11.34 -7.89
N LYS A 5 7.58 11.81 -6.64
CA LYS A 5 8.50 11.38 -5.59
C LYS A 5 7.98 10.06 -5.03
N VAL A 6 8.86 9.08 -4.86
CA VAL A 6 8.50 7.74 -4.39
C VAL A 6 9.26 7.45 -3.10
N ARG A 7 8.55 6.99 -2.08
CA ARG A 7 9.16 6.54 -0.82
C ARG A 7 8.35 5.42 -0.18
N THR A 8 9.00 4.66 0.69
CA THR A 8 8.29 3.74 1.59
C THR A 8 7.45 4.56 2.57
N LEU A 9 6.26 4.05 2.87
CA LEU A 9 5.34 4.58 3.86
C LEU A 9 5.47 3.78 5.15
N ASP A 10 5.27 4.44 6.29
CA ASP A 10 5.29 3.82 7.60
C ASP A 10 4.03 4.17 8.42
N ILE A 11 4.01 3.77 9.69
CA ILE A 11 2.87 3.96 10.58
C ILE A 11 2.43 5.43 10.73
N HIS A 12 3.34 6.39 10.54
CA HIS A 12 3.02 7.81 10.62
C HIS A 12 2.28 8.32 9.36
N ASP A 13 2.25 7.53 8.29
CA ASP A 13 1.56 7.87 7.05
C ASP A 13 0.12 7.35 6.97
N VAL A 14 -0.37 6.63 8.00
CA VAL A 14 -1.70 5.99 7.99
C VAL A 14 -2.81 7.00 7.69
N ASP A 15 -2.74 8.21 8.25
CA ASP A 15 -3.72 9.26 7.98
C ASP A 15 -3.71 9.67 6.50
N THR A 16 -2.52 9.80 5.92
CA THR A 16 -2.35 10.17 4.50
C THR A 16 -2.83 9.05 3.57
N ILE A 17 -2.57 7.79 3.93
CA ILE A 17 -3.08 6.62 3.20
C ILE A 17 -4.60 6.60 3.26
N TYR A 18 -5.18 6.76 4.45
CA TYR A 18 -6.63 6.78 4.64
C TYR A 18 -7.32 7.87 3.82
N ASP A 19 -6.80 9.10 3.86
CA ASP A 19 -7.37 10.26 3.15
C ASP A 19 -7.36 10.08 1.61
N MET A 20 -6.47 9.25 1.09
CA MET A 20 -6.43 8.89 -0.33
C MET A 20 -7.33 7.68 -0.61
N SER A 21 -7.11 6.58 0.12
CA SER A 21 -7.81 5.32 -0.09
C SER A 21 -9.31 5.45 0.09
N CYS A 22 -9.81 6.23 1.07
CA CYS A 22 -11.25 6.37 1.32
C CYS A 22 -12.04 6.96 0.13
N LYS A 23 -11.36 7.63 -0.81
CA LYS A 23 -11.97 8.16 -2.04
C LYS A 23 -12.22 7.08 -3.10
N ASN A 24 -11.67 5.88 -2.94
CA ASN A 24 -11.84 4.76 -3.85
C ASN A 24 -13.15 3.99 -3.58
N GLU A 25 -14.29 4.70 -3.58
CA GLU A 25 -15.61 4.14 -3.20
C GLU A 25 -16.02 2.94 -4.06
N ILE A 26 -15.76 2.99 -5.38
CA ILE A 26 -16.07 1.88 -6.31
C ILE A 26 -15.27 0.63 -5.95
N PHE A 27 -14.01 0.77 -5.53
CA PHE A 27 -13.19 -0.37 -5.12
C PHE A 27 -13.86 -1.10 -3.95
N TYR A 28 -14.25 -0.37 -2.89
CA TYR A 28 -14.86 -0.94 -1.70
C TYR A 28 -16.31 -1.40 -1.90
N GLN A 29 -17.02 -0.87 -2.91
CA GLN A 29 -18.31 -1.41 -3.32
C GLN A 29 -18.19 -2.87 -3.77
N TYR A 30 -17.11 -3.21 -4.49
CA TYR A 30 -16.88 -4.57 -4.99
C TYR A 30 -15.94 -5.41 -4.12
N HIS A 31 -15.18 -4.77 -3.22
CA HIS A 31 -14.22 -5.42 -2.31
C HIS A 31 -14.45 -4.95 -0.86
N PRO A 32 -15.59 -5.31 -0.22
CA PRO A 32 -15.81 -4.99 1.18
C PRO A 32 -14.79 -5.72 2.09
N PRO A 33 -14.47 -5.19 3.28
CA PRO A 33 -15.07 -4.02 3.94
C PRO A 33 -14.51 -2.67 3.45
N PHE A 34 -15.18 -1.57 3.82
CA PHE A 34 -14.65 -0.22 3.60
C PHE A 34 -13.37 0.01 4.41
N VAL A 35 -12.45 0.81 3.89
CA VAL A 35 -11.17 1.07 4.56
C VAL A 35 -11.34 1.78 5.89
N THR A 36 -10.55 1.36 6.88
CA THR A 36 -10.33 2.06 8.13
C THR A 36 -8.83 2.24 8.37
N LYS A 37 -8.46 3.09 9.34
CA LYS A 37 -7.05 3.27 9.71
C LYS A 37 -6.49 1.97 10.30
N GLU A 38 -7.29 1.27 11.09
CA GLU A 38 -6.94 -0.03 11.67
C GLU A 38 -6.69 -1.07 10.57
N SER A 39 -7.56 -1.14 9.56
CA SER A 39 -7.36 -2.07 8.45
C SER A 39 -6.09 -1.76 7.65
N ILE A 40 -5.73 -0.48 7.49
CA ILE A 40 -4.46 -0.08 6.86
C ILE A 40 -3.28 -0.59 7.67
N VAL A 41 -3.28 -0.39 8.99
CA VAL A 41 -2.20 -0.87 9.87
C VAL A 41 -2.06 -2.39 9.83
N GLU A 42 -3.19 -3.10 9.83
CA GLU A 42 -3.21 -4.55 9.68
C GLU A 42 -2.59 -4.97 8.33
N ASP A 43 -3.02 -4.35 7.24
CA ASP A 43 -2.58 -4.65 5.87
C ASP A 43 -1.08 -4.34 5.66
N MET A 44 -0.55 -3.28 6.29
CA MET A 44 0.89 -2.99 6.32
C MET A 44 1.73 -4.11 6.94
N SER A 45 1.15 -4.89 7.84
CA SER A 45 1.81 -6.02 8.50
C SER A 45 1.47 -7.40 7.89
N ALA A 46 0.49 -7.46 6.99
CA ALA A 46 0.00 -8.70 6.41
C ALA A 46 1.01 -9.30 5.43
N LEU A 47 1.45 -10.53 5.70
CA LEU A 47 2.47 -11.23 4.92
C LEU A 47 1.96 -12.60 4.47
N PRO A 48 2.30 -13.05 3.25
CA PRO A 48 2.07 -14.43 2.85
C PRO A 48 3.01 -15.36 3.62
N PRO A 49 2.73 -16.69 3.64
CA PRO A 49 3.59 -17.66 4.31
C PRO A 49 5.05 -17.54 3.89
N ASN A 50 5.96 -17.72 4.85
CA ASN A 50 7.42 -17.69 4.66
C ASN A 50 8.03 -16.35 4.24
N LYS A 51 7.29 -15.24 4.27
CA LYS A 51 7.84 -13.88 4.11
C LYS A 51 8.05 -13.17 5.45
N ARG A 52 8.91 -12.16 5.45
CA ARG A 52 9.27 -11.34 6.62
C ARG A 52 8.88 -9.88 6.38
N SER A 53 8.87 -9.08 7.44
CA SER A 53 8.62 -7.64 7.38
C SER A 53 9.50 -6.94 6.35
N ASP A 54 10.77 -7.34 6.27
CA ASP A 54 11.78 -6.72 5.41
C ASP A 54 11.56 -7.05 3.91
N ASP A 55 10.68 -8.01 3.62
CA ASP A 55 10.27 -8.37 2.26
C ASP A 55 9.09 -7.52 1.77
N LYS A 56 8.37 -6.82 2.66
CA LYS A 56 7.14 -6.08 2.34
C LYS A 56 7.34 -4.56 2.44
N TYR A 57 6.75 -3.86 1.48
CA TYR A 57 6.89 -2.42 1.32
C TYR A 57 5.54 -1.82 0.95
N TYR A 58 5.05 -0.91 1.79
CA TYR A 58 4.06 0.06 1.35
C TYR A 58 4.78 1.20 0.66
N ILE A 59 4.51 1.41 -0.62
CA ILE A 59 5.16 2.42 -1.43
C ILE A 59 4.16 3.52 -1.75
N GLY A 60 4.52 4.75 -1.42
CA GLY A 60 3.74 5.94 -1.72
C GLY A 60 4.30 6.71 -2.91
N PHE A 61 3.41 7.17 -3.78
CA PHE A 61 3.73 8.04 -4.91
C PHE A 61 3.17 9.43 -4.62
N PHE A 62 4.04 10.44 -4.66
CA PHE A 62 3.69 11.80 -4.28
C PHE A 62 3.83 12.77 -5.46
N GLU A 63 2.81 13.62 -5.65
CA GLU A 63 2.86 14.81 -6.48
C GLU A 63 2.88 16.04 -5.56
N GLY A 64 4.05 16.67 -5.41
CA GLY A 64 4.27 17.62 -4.32
C GLY A 64 4.24 16.90 -2.96
N ASP A 65 3.38 17.36 -2.06
CA ASP A 65 3.16 16.77 -0.74
C ASP A 65 1.92 15.84 -0.69
N SER A 66 1.18 15.74 -1.79
CA SER A 66 -0.02 14.91 -1.89
C SER A 66 0.34 13.48 -2.27
N LEU A 67 -0.10 12.51 -1.47
CA LEU A 67 -0.10 11.09 -1.85
C LEU A 67 -1.17 10.86 -2.92
N VAL A 68 -0.74 10.41 -4.11
CA VAL A 68 -1.61 10.18 -5.27
C VAL A 68 -1.72 8.71 -5.66
N ALA A 69 -0.92 7.84 -5.04
CA ALA A 69 -1.08 6.39 -5.13
C ALA A 69 -0.36 5.69 -3.97
N ASN A 70 -0.88 4.55 -3.54
CA ASN A 70 -0.18 3.62 -2.66
C ASN A 70 -0.11 2.22 -3.28
N MET A 71 0.97 1.50 -2.99
CA MET A 71 1.21 0.15 -3.48
C MET A 71 1.67 -0.75 -2.34
N ASP A 72 1.07 -1.93 -2.20
CA ASP A 72 1.60 -3.02 -1.37
C ASP A 72 2.48 -3.92 -2.25
N LEU A 73 3.77 -3.99 -1.93
CA LEU A 73 4.78 -4.73 -2.67
C LEU A 73 5.46 -5.76 -1.76
N ILE A 74 5.48 -7.02 -2.18
CA ILE A 74 6.20 -8.09 -1.49
C ILE A 74 7.27 -8.65 -2.44
N LEU A 75 8.53 -8.61 -2.03
CA LEU A 75 9.65 -9.16 -2.79
C LEU A 75 9.83 -10.66 -2.51
N GLY A 76 10.31 -11.39 -3.52
CA GLY A 76 10.57 -12.82 -3.41
C GLY A 76 9.32 -13.67 -3.16
N TYR A 77 8.17 -13.28 -3.72
CA TYR A 77 6.92 -14.03 -3.61
C TYR A 77 6.19 -14.11 -4.96
N PRO A 78 5.68 -15.29 -5.38
CA PRO A 78 5.81 -16.60 -4.72
C PRO A 78 7.17 -17.28 -4.92
N ALA A 79 8.10 -16.67 -5.68
CA ALA A 79 9.47 -17.16 -5.87
C ALA A 79 10.46 -16.00 -5.75
N ASP A 80 11.73 -16.29 -5.44
CA ASP A 80 12.74 -15.28 -5.06
C ASP A 80 12.94 -14.16 -6.10
N GLU A 81 12.79 -14.47 -7.39
CA GLU A 81 12.95 -13.52 -8.50
C GLU A 81 11.65 -12.75 -8.85
N ILE A 82 10.59 -12.89 -8.04
CA ILE A 82 9.28 -12.29 -8.29
C ILE A 82 8.96 -11.23 -7.24
N ALA A 83 8.53 -10.06 -7.71
CA ALA A 83 7.88 -9.05 -6.89
C ALA A 83 6.36 -9.13 -7.08
N PHE A 84 5.63 -9.31 -5.99
CA PHE A 84 4.17 -9.40 -5.96
C PHE A 84 3.57 -8.06 -5.55
N ILE A 85 2.60 -7.59 -6.33
CA ILE A 85 1.80 -6.40 -5.99
C ILE A 85 0.48 -6.88 -5.42
N GLY A 86 0.30 -6.72 -4.10
CA GLY A 86 -0.92 -7.11 -3.39
C GLY A 86 -2.05 -6.09 -3.56
N LEU A 87 -1.69 -4.81 -3.62
CA LEU A 87 -2.61 -3.68 -3.78
C LEU A 87 -1.92 -2.60 -4.61
N PHE A 88 -2.67 -1.96 -5.50
CA PHE A 88 -2.29 -0.70 -6.11
C PHE A 88 -3.52 0.18 -6.26
N MET A 89 -3.50 1.37 -5.65
CA MET A 89 -4.64 2.27 -5.55
C MET A 89 -4.22 3.72 -5.76
N THR A 90 -5.10 4.54 -6.34
CA THR A 90 -4.87 5.92 -6.76
C THR A 90 -5.98 6.86 -6.30
#